data_AF-A0AAV2IVB9-F1
#
_entry.id   AF-A0AAV2IVB9-F1
#
_cell.length_a   1.000
_cell.length_b   1.000
_cell.length_c   1.000
_cell.angle_alpha   90.00
_cell.angle_beta   90.00
_cell.angle_gamma   90.00
#
_symmetry.space_group_name_H-M   'P 1'
#
loop_
_entity.id
_entity.type
_entity.pdbx_description
1 polymer ?
#
loop_
_entity_poly.entity_id
_entity_poly.type
_entity_poly.pdbx_seq_one_letter_code
_entity_poly.pdbx_strand_id
1 'polypeptide(L)'
;MCAHVFVQVAGLLASLMVLVVVVAIGFVFEPLPQTALAAIIMVNLLGMFKQLRDIPYLWRTSKIELSIWVTAFVSSVLLGLDLGLLVSIAFGILTVIYRTQNPRSSVLGHVPDTDLYVSVDQYEEASEEQGIKIFQYGSSLYFANSDHYMSQLKEQTGVSPEQIQSVRRAQKKKIHKSKEKHTLLVCAKAENHSSTSGRQQNGCLPVQECEEVVFLHPVPCAPHSLVLDWSCVAFIDSVAAKAVKQVIKEYTAVDVRVVIAGCSGGLLDELEQLQFFTDVPHTALFPTVHDAVLHCQTFHPPLTFGDPETSV
;
A
#
# COMPACT_ATOMS: atom_id res chain seq x y z
N MET A 1 25.62 7.68 40.47
CA MET A 1 27.05 7.49 40.79
C MET A 1 27.27 6.43 41.88
N CYS A 2 26.56 6.46 43.02
CA CYS A 2 26.72 5.49 44.12
C CYS A 2 26.36 4.03 43.77
N ALA A 3 25.36 3.77 42.91
CA ALA A 3 24.97 2.41 42.52
C ALA A 3 26.06 1.70 41.68
N HIS A 4 26.75 2.43 40.80
CA HIS A 4 27.88 1.88 40.04
C HIS A 4 29.08 1.55 40.93
N VAL A 5 29.36 2.41 41.93
CA VAL A 5 30.42 2.17 42.90
C VAL A 5 30.13 0.93 43.75
N PHE A 6 28.88 0.72 44.17
CA PHE A 6 28.49 -0.47 44.92
C PHE A 6 28.67 -1.77 44.12
N VAL A 7 28.29 -1.80 42.84
CA VAL A 7 28.44 -2.98 41.98
C VAL A 7 29.91 -3.31 41.73
N GLN A 8 30.73 -2.29 41.46
CA GLN A 8 32.18 -2.47 41.25
C GLN A 8 32.90 -2.94 42.52
N VAL A 9 32.57 -2.36 43.68
CA VAL A 9 33.14 -2.77 44.97
C VAL A 9 32.66 -4.17 45.37
N ALA A 10 31.38 -4.51 45.14
CA ALA A 10 30.85 -5.85 45.38
C ALA A 10 31.52 -6.90 44.47
N GLY A 11 31.73 -6.57 43.19
CA GLY A 11 32.43 -7.44 42.25
C GLY A 11 33.89 -7.68 42.64
N LEU A 12 34.60 -6.63 43.07
CA LEU A 12 35.98 -6.73 43.59
C LEU A 12 36.04 -7.59 44.87
N LEU A 13 35.10 -7.39 45.79
CA LEU A 13 35.02 -8.17 47.02
C LEU A 13 34.71 -9.65 46.72
N ALA A 14 33.79 -9.91 45.80
CA ALA A 14 33.44 -11.26 45.39
C ALA A 14 34.62 -11.98 44.72
N SER A 15 35.35 -11.33 43.81
CA SER A 15 36.52 -11.94 43.16
C SER A 15 37.66 -12.19 44.14
N LEU A 16 37.88 -11.29 45.11
CA LEU A 16 38.85 -11.48 46.19
C LEU A 16 38.48 -12.67 47.08
N MET A 17 37.20 -12.78 47.48
CA MET A 17 36.72 -13.94 48.25
C MET A 17 36.93 -15.25 47.49
N VAL A 18 36.57 -15.29 46.21
CA VAL A 18 36.78 -16.49 45.37
C VAL A 18 38.27 -16.83 45.29
N LEU A 19 39.15 -15.85 45.09
CA LEU A 19 40.60 -16.06 45.07
C LEU A 19 41.11 -16.67 46.37
N VAL A 20 40.70 -16.13 47.51
CA VAL A 20 41.08 -16.65 48.84
C VAL A 20 40.59 -18.08 49.03
N VAL A 21 39.34 -18.38 48.67
CA VAL A 21 38.77 -19.73 48.78
C VAL A 21 39.53 -20.73 47.91
N VAL A 22 39.85 -20.36 46.66
CA VAL A 22 40.59 -21.24 45.73
C VAL A 22 42.01 -21.52 46.25
N VAL A 23 42.74 -20.52 46.73
CA VAL A 23 44.13 -20.68 47.20
C VAL A 23 44.21 -21.41 48.55
N ALA A 24 43.34 -21.06 49.51
CA ALA A 24 43.43 -21.59 50.87
C ALA A 24 42.65 -22.90 51.08
N ILE A 25 41.51 -23.07 50.42
CA ILE A 25 40.55 -24.16 50.65
C ILE A 25 40.46 -25.12 49.44
N GLY A 26 41.16 -24.82 48.33
CA GLY A 26 41.15 -25.63 47.11
C GLY A 26 41.40 -27.12 47.32
N PHE A 27 42.30 -27.49 48.25
CA PHE A 27 42.60 -28.90 48.57
C PHE A 27 41.40 -29.68 49.13
N VAL A 28 40.46 -29.00 49.80
CA VAL A 28 39.24 -29.62 50.37
C VAL A 28 38.22 -29.92 49.26
N PHE A 29 38.26 -29.18 48.15
CA PHE A 29 37.37 -29.35 47.00
C PHE A 29 37.89 -30.38 45.99
N GLU A 30 39.11 -30.88 46.13
CA GLU A 30 39.68 -31.90 45.24
C GLU A 30 38.86 -33.21 45.19
N PRO A 31 38.39 -33.79 46.32
CA PRO A 31 37.58 -35.00 46.29
C PRO A 31 36.08 -34.75 46.01
N LEU A 32 35.68 -33.56 45.53
CA LEU A 32 34.27 -33.23 45.34
C LEU A 32 33.66 -34.07 44.20
N PRO A 33 32.56 -34.80 44.45
CA PRO A 33 31.98 -35.66 43.42
C PRO A 33 31.33 -34.82 42.32
N GLN A 34 31.55 -35.22 41.05
CA GLN A 34 30.95 -34.56 39.87
C GLN A 34 29.42 -34.53 39.92
N THR A 35 28.79 -35.44 40.68
CA THR A 35 27.34 -35.48 40.90
C THR A 35 26.81 -34.26 41.65
N ALA A 36 27.55 -33.73 42.63
CA ALA A 36 27.15 -32.53 43.36
C ALA A 36 27.19 -31.29 42.47
N LEU A 37 28.22 -31.17 41.62
CA LEU A 37 28.34 -30.07 40.65
C LEU A 37 27.21 -30.13 39.60
N ALA A 38 26.91 -31.32 39.07
CA ALA A 38 25.80 -31.51 38.13
C ALA A 38 24.44 -31.17 38.77
N ALA A 39 24.22 -31.51 40.04
CA ALA A 39 23.01 -31.16 40.76
C ALA A 39 22.82 -29.64 40.91
N ILE A 40 23.90 -28.91 41.24
CA ILE A 40 23.87 -27.44 41.32
C ILE A 40 23.52 -26.83 39.94
N ILE A 41 24.13 -27.34 38.86
CA ILE A 41 23.83 -26.88 37.50
C ILE A 41 22.36 -27.18 37.14
N MET A 42 21.87 -28.38 37.42
CA MET A 42 20.47 -28.75 37.15
C MET A 42 19.49 -27.83 37.88
N VAL A 43 19.74 -27.55 39.17
CA VAL A 43 18.88 -26.67 39.96
C VAL A 43 18.85 -25.25 39.40
N ASN A 44 20.00 -24.74 38.92
CA ASN A 44 20.07 -23.44 38.25
C ASN A 44 19.34 -23.41 36.89
N LEU A 45 19.33 -24.53 36.16
CA LEU A 45 18.67 -24.63 34.84
C LEU A 45 17.16 -24.91 34.92
N LEU A 46 16.63 -25.36 36.06
CA LEU A 46 15.19 -25.61 36.24
C LEU A 46 14.33 -24.40 35.85
N GLY A 47 14.78 -23.19 36.19
CA GLY A 47 14.11 -21.94 35.83
C GLY A 47 14.01 -21.74 34.31
N MET A 48 15.05 -22.10 33.57
CA MET A 48 15.08 -22.00 32.11
C MET A 48 14.18 -23.06 31.46
N PHE A 49 14.23 -24.32 31.92
CA PHE A 49 13.38 -25.38 31.35
C PHE A 49 11.89 -25.12 31.54
N LYS A 50 11.50 -24.38 32.59
CA LYS A 50 10.11 -23.97 32.80
C LYS A 50 9.55 -23.13 31.65
N GLN A 51 10.40 -22.42 30.90
CA GLN A 51 10.02 -21.63 29.71
C GLN A 51 9.51 -22.51 28.57
N LEU A 52 9.90 -23.79 28.48
CA LEU A 52 9.37 -24.72 27.48
C LEU A 52 7.86 -24.93 27.61
N ARG A 53 7.30 -24.68 28.80
CA ARG A 53 5.87 -24.78 29.05
C ARG A 53 5.07 -23.65 28.37
N ASP A 54 5.73 -22.59 27.91
CA ASP A 54 5.09 -21.46 27.24
C ASP A 54 4.87 -21.72 25.74
N ILE A 55 5.45 -22.78 25.16
CA ILE A 55 5.30 -23.14 23.74
C ILE A 55 3.83 -23.25 23.28
N PRO A 56 2.91 -23.91 24.03
CA PRO A 56 1.51 -23.99 23.63
C PRO A 56 0.80 -22.63 23.67
N TYR A 57 1.23 -21.75 24.57
CA TYR A 57 0.73 -20.38 24.65
C TYR A 57 1.22 -19.57 23.43
N LEU A 58 2.51 -19.63 23.10
CA LEU A 58 3.07 -18.97 21.92
C LEU A 58 2.40 -19.44 20.61
N TRP A 59 2.14 -20.75 20.46
CA TRP A 59 1.47 -21.31 19.28
C TRP A 59 0.09 -20.69 19.04
N ARG A 60 -0.65 -20.39 20.12
CA ARG A 60 -1.99 -19.78 20.04
C ARG A 60 -1.95 -18.28 19.77
N THR A 61 -0.94 -17.58 20.28
CA THR A 61 -0.83 -16.12 20.18
C THR A 61 -0.16 -15.68 18.88
N SER A 62 1.03 -16.20 18.57
CA SER A 62 1.79 -15.80 17.37
C SER A 62 2.67 -16.94 16.87
N LYS A 63 2.29 -17.52 15.74
CA LYS A 63 3.07 -18.56 15.05
C LYS A 63 4.46 -18.06 14.62
N ILE A 64 4.59 -16.75 14.41
CA ILE A 64 5.85 -16.10 14.01
C ILE A 64 6.83 -16.07 15.18
N GLU A 65 6.38 -15.68 16.38
CA GLU A 65 7.24 -15.69 17.57
C GLU A 65 7.69 -17.11 17.90
N LEU A 66 6.79 -18.08 17.72
CA LEU A 66 7.15 -19.48 17.90
C LEU A 66 8.18 -19.95 16.86
N SER A 67 8.06 -19.56 15.59
CA SER A 67 9.03 -19.98 14.58
C SER A 67 10.43 -19.45 14.89
N ILE A 68 10.56 -18.21 15.37
CA ILE A 68 11.83 -17.64 15.82
C ILE A 68 12.39 -18.44 17.00
N TRP A 69 11.55 -18.76 17.98
CA TRP A 69 11.94 -19.55 19.15
C TRP A 69 12.41 -20.96 18.76
N VAL A 70 11.66 -21.66 17.91
CA VAL A 70 12.02 -23.01 17.43
C VAL A 70 13.32 -22.96 16.63
N THR A 71 13.45 -21.99 15.72
CA THR A 71 14.69 -21.81 14.94
C THR A 71 15.88 -21.59 15.86
N ALA A 72 15.77 -20.72 16.87
CA ALA A 72 16.85 -20.46 17.83
C ALA A 72 17.23 -21.69 18.65
N PHE A 73 16.23 -22.42 19.17
CA PHE A 73 16.48 -23.63 19.95
C PHE A 73 17.16 -24.72 19.11
N VAL A 74 16.60 -25.00 17.92
CA VAL A 74 17.10 -26.06 17.04
C VAL A 74 18.48 -25.69 16.47
N SER A 75 18.70 -24.43 16.08
CA SER A 75 20.00 -23.98 15.57
C SER A 75 21.09 -24.07 16.64
N SER A 76 20.82 -23.64 17.88
CA SER A 76 21.78 -23.73 18.98
C SER A 76 22.12 -25.16 19.40
N VAL A 77 21.16 -26.09 19.33
CA VAL A 77 21.37 -27.51 19.67
C VAL A 77 22.18 -28.24 18.59
N LEU A 78 21.90 -27.98 17.30
CA LEU A 78 22.53 -28.72 16.19
C LEU A 78 23.87 -28.13 15.73
N LEU A 79 24.01 -26.80 15.74
CA LEU A 79 25.18 -26.10 15.19
C LEU A 79 26.13 -25.56 16.29
N GLY A 80 25.74 -25.69 17.56
CA GLY A 80 26.43 -25.08 18.70
C GLY A 80 25.93 -23.67 19.00
N LEU A 81 26.29 -23.14 20.18
CA LEU A 81 25.77 -21.86 20.68
C LEU A 81 26.15 -20.67 19.79
N ASP A 82 27.40 -20.60 19.33
CA ASP A 82 27.89 -19.45 18.55
C ASP A 82 27.22 -19.34 17.17
N LEU A 83 27.24 -20.43 16.39
CA LEU A 83 26.60 -20.48 15.07
C LEU A 83 25.08 -20.47 15.17
N GLY A 84 24.52 -21.15 16.17
CA GLY A 84 23.07 -21.18 16.39
C GLY A 84 22.49 -19.80 16.69
N LEU A 85 23.20 -19.01 17.51
CA LEU A 85 22.83 -17.63 17.78
C LEU A 85 22.83 -16.79 16.49
N LEU A 86 23.90 -16.87 15.69
CA LEU A 86 24.00 -16.14 14.43
C LEU A 86 22.82 -16.45 13.48
N VAL A 87 22.50 -17.74 13.32
CA VAL A 87 21.37 -18.18 12.48
C VAL A 87 20.04 -17.65 13.01
N SER A 88 19.83 -17.70 14.32
CA SER A 88 18.57 -17.24 14.94
C SER A 88 18.35 -15.74 14.79
N ILE A 89 19.41 -14.94 14.90
CA ILE A 89 19.37 -13.48 14.71
C ILE A 89 19.07 -13.17 13.24
N ALA A 90 19.75 -13.84 12.31
CA ALA A 90 19.51 -13.65 10.88
C ALA A 90 18.06 -14.00 10.51
N PHE A 91 17.53 -15.10 11.03
CA PHE A 91 16.14 -15.51 10.83
C PHE A 91 15.14 -14.50 11.44
N GLY A 92 15.43 -13.98 12.65
CA GLY A 92 14.62 -12.94 13.28
C GLY A 92 14.55 -11.66 12.45
N ILE A 93 15.69 -11.19 11.94
CA ILE A 93 15.75 -10.01 11.06
C ILE A 93 14.97 -10.26 9.77
N LEU A 94 15.17 -11.40 9.11
CA LEU A 94 14.45 -11.76 7.89
C LEU A 94 12.94 -11.82 8.11
N THR A 95 12.51 -12.33 9.26
CA THR A 95 11.10 -12.41 9.65
C THR A 95 10.49 -11.02 9.83
N VAL A 96 11.21 -10.08 10.45
CA VAL A 96 10.77 -8.68 10.57
C VAL A 96 10.64 -8.04 9.20
N ILE A 97 11.63 -8.22 8.32
CA ILE A 97 11.59 -7.69 6.94
C ILE A 97 10.37 -8.23 6.19
N TYR A 98 10.14 -9.55 6.23
CA TYR A 98 9.01 -10.19 5.57
C TYR A 98 7.66 -9.67 6.11
N ARG A 99 7.56 -9.49 7.43
CA ARG A 99 6.34 -8.98 8.07
C ARG A 99 6.06 -7.52 7.68
N THR A 100 7.09 -6.69 7.55
CA THR A 100 6.93 -5.26 7.20
C THR A 100 6.61 -5.04 5.72
N GLN A 101 7.02 -5.96 4.83
CA GLN A 101 6.81 -5.83 3.39
C GLN A 101 5.35 -5.96 2.92
N ASN A 102 4.45 -6.52 3.75
CA ASN A 102 3.04 -6.73 3.38
C ASN A 102 2.09 -5.91 4.26
N PRO A 103 2.13 -4.56 4.17
CA PRO A 103 1.22 -3.70 4.90
C PRO A 103 -0.20 -3.80 4.35
N ARG A 104 -1.18 -3.44 5.17
CA ARG A 104 -2.58 -3.40 4.72
C ARG A 104 -2.78 -2.22 3.78
N SER A 105 -3.37 -2.49 2.62
CA SER A 105 -3.98 -1.52 1.71
C SER A 105 -5.49 -1.52 1.93
N SER A 106 -6.15 -0.38 1.69
CA SER A 106 -7.60 -0.29 1.77
C SER A 106 -8.13 0.78 0.83
N VAL A 107 -9.31 0.55 0.26
CA VAL A 107 -10.08 1.59 -0.42
C VAL A 107 -10.92 2.32 0.62
N LEU A 108 -10.85 3.64 0.61
CA LEU A 108 -11.62 4.47 1.55
C LEU A 108 -12.95 4.89 0.92
N GLY A 109 -14.00 4.86 1.74
CA GLY A 109 -15.32 5.40 1.44
C GLY A 109 -15.65 6.56 2.37
N HIS A 110 -16.51 7.44 1.89
CA HIS A 110 -17.05 8.58 2.63
C HIS A 110 -18.13 8.13 3.60
N VAL A 111 -18.11 8.66 4.82
CA VAL A 111 -19.18 8.49 5.80
C VAL A 111 -20.15 9.68 5.67
N PRO A 112 -21.46 9.43 5.42
CA PRO A 112 -22.46 10.47 5.21
C PRO A 112 -22.44 11.56 6.29
N ASP A 113 -22.70 12.81 5.88
CA ASP A 113 -22.78 13.99 6.76
C ASP A 113 -21.50 14.31 7.57
N THR A 114 -20.35 13.75 7.19
CA THR A 114 -19.06 14.01 7.85
C THR A 114 -17.93 14.25 6.84
N ASP A 115 -16.75 14.63 7.30
CA ASP A 115 -15.54 14.72 6.47
C ASP A 115 -14.64 13.46 6.61
N LEU A 116 -15.21 12.37 7.12
CA LEU A 116 -14.47 11.16 7.45
C LEU A 116 -14.45 10.17 6.29
N TYR A 117 -13.26 9.65 6.02
CA TYR A 117 -13.02 8.61 5.03
C TYR A 117 -12.43 7.40 5.72
N VAL A 118 -13.12 6.26 5.66
CA VAL A 118 -12.74 5.02 6.35
C VAL A 118 -12.82 3.83 5.39
N SER A 119 -12.18 2.72 5.76
CA SER A 119 -12.18 1.52 4.93
C SER A 119 -13.59 0.96 4.74
N VAL A 120 -13.99 0.80 3.48
CA VAL A 120 -15.31 0.24 3.08
C VAL A 120 -15.49 -1.19 3.57
N ASP A 121 -14.40 -1.96 3.65
CA ASP A 121 -14.42 -3.34 4.14
C ASP A 121 -14.65 -3.44 5.66
N GLN A 122 -14.38 -2.37 6.41
CA GLN A 122 -14.46 -2.36 7.88
C GLN A 122 -15.71 -1.68 8.42
N TYR A 123 -16.25 -0.70 7.70
CA TYR A 123 -17.39 0.11 8.14
C TYR A 123 -18.49 0.10 7.08
N GLU A 124 -19.64 -0.49 7.41
CA GLU A 124 -20.78 -0.63 6.49
C GLU A 124 -21.40 0.72 6.07
N GLU A 125 -21.25 1.76 6.90
CA GLU A 125 -21.74 3.12 6.61
C GLU A 125 -20.87 3.87 5.59
N ALA A 126 -19.66 3.38 5.29
CA ALA A 126 -18.75 4.02 4.36
C ALA A 126 -19.08 3.63 2.91
N SER A 127 -19.44 4.62 2.10
CA SER A 127 -19.74 4.43 0.68
C SER A 127 -18.65 5.05 -0.19
N GLU A 128 -18.25 4.36 -1.26
CA GLU A 128 -17.31 4.95 -2.22
C GLU A 128 -17.93 6.14 -2.97
N GLU A 129 -17.13 7.17 -3.18
CA GLU A 129 -17.49 8.33 -3.98
C GLU A 129 -17.58 7.97 -5.48
N GLN A 130 -18.65 8.41 -6.14
CA GLN A 130 -18.83 8.10 -7.56
C GLN A 130 -17.75 8.78 -8.41
N GLY A 131 -16.99 7.98 -9.14
CA GLY A 131 -15.95 8.48 -10.05
C GLY A 131 -14.62 8.85 -9.39
N ILE A 132 -14.51 8.77 -8.06
CA ILE A 132 -13.30 9.05 -7.30
C ILE A 132 -12.91 7.80 -6.51
N LYS A 133 -11.72 7.27 -6.77
CA LYS A 133 -11.14 6.18 -5.96
C LYS A 133 -10.13 6.74 -4.98
N ILE A 134 -10.27 6.38 -3.71
CA ILE A 134 -9.35 6.79 -2.65
C ILE A 134 -8.59 5.56 -2.17
N PHE A 135 -7.28 5.55 -2.35
CA PHE A 135 -6.41 4.44 -1.98
C PHE A 135 -5.52 4.84 -0.81
N GLN A 136 -5.67 4.13 0.31
CA GLN A 136 -4.82 4.27 1.48
C GLN A 136 -3.85 3.08 1.58
N TYR A 137 -2.59 3.39 1.87
CA TYR A 137 -1.56 2.39 2.10
C TYR A 137 -0.95 2.55 3.49
N GLY A 138 -1.03 1.50 4.31
CA GLY A 138 -0.66 1.54 5.73
C GLY A 138 0.84 1.47 6.03
N SER A 139 1.71 1.99 5.16
CA SER A 139 3.17 1.95 5.35
C SER A 139 3.89 3.04 4.55
N SER A 140 5.09 3.41 4.99
CA SER A 140 6.08 4.14 4.18
C SER A 140 6.41 3.41 2.87
N LEU A 141 6.89 4.16 1.88
CA LEU A 141 7.17 3.67 0.54
C LEU A 141 8.67 3.59 0.29
N TYR A 142 9.19 2.41 0.00
CA TYR A 142 10.61 2.21 -0.24
C TYR A 142 10.83 1.06 -1.22
N PHE A 143 12.06 0.88 -1.67
CA PHE A 143 12.43 -0.09 -2.71
C PHE A 143 11.84 -1.49 -2.49
N ALA A 144 11.82 -1.98 -1.26
CA ALA A 144 11.39 -3.35 -0.99
C ALA A 144 9.86 -3.55 -1.07
N ASN A 145 9.05 -2.50 -0.97
CA ASN A 145 7.59 -2.60 -1.00
C ASN A 145 6.93 -1.81 -2.14
N SER A 146 7.70 -1.08 -2.96
CA SER A 146 7.16 -0.26 -4.05
C SER A 146 6.38 -1.11 -5.06
N ASP A 147 6.89 -2.28 -5.45
CA ASP A 147 6.22 -3.16 -6.41
C ASP A 147 4.89 -3.70 -5.86
N HIS A 148 4.87 -4.00 -4.56
CA HIS A 148 3.66 -4.44 -3.88
C HIS A 148 2.62 -3.31 -3.82
N TYR A 149 3.03 -2.10 -3.47
CA TYR A 149 2.16 -0.91 -3.51
C TYR A 149 1.55 -0.71 -4.90
N MET A 150 2.34 -0.77 -5.97
CA MET A 150 1.83 -0.57 -7.33
C MET A 150 0.85 -1.66 -7.76
N SER A 151 1.11 -2.90 -7.35
CA SER A 151 0.23 -4.04 -7.63
C SER A 151 -1.09 -3.91 -6.88
N GLN A 152 -1.03 -3.59 -5.58
CA GLN A 152 -2.20 -3.35 -4.74
C GLN A 152 -3.03 -2.17 -5.23
N LEU A 153 -2.38 -1.07 -5.64
CA LEU A 153 -3.07 0.09 -6.21
C LEU A 153 -3.88 -0.32 -7.45
N LYS A 154 -3.28 -1.08 -8.37
CA LYS A 154 -3.96 -1.53 -9.61
C LYS A 154 -5.09 -2.52 -9.30
N GLU A 155 -4.88 -3.44 -8.36
CA GLU A 155 -5.86 -4.46 -7.97
C GLU A 155 -7.08 -3.85 -7.27
N GLN A 156 -6.85 -3.02 -6.25
CA GLN A 156 -7.90 -2.44 -5.41
C GLN A 156 -8.71 -1.35 -6.13
N THR A 157 -8.06 -0.54 -6.97
CA THR A 157 -8.78 0.49 -7.73
C THR A 157 -9.58 -0.11 -8.89
N GLY A 158 -9.19 -1.28 -9.40
CA GLY A 158 -9.73 -1.86 -10.63
C GLY A 158 -9.36 -1.07 -11.90
N VAL A 159 -8.46 -0.08 -11.77
CA VAL A 159 -8.05 0.84 -12.83
C VAL A 159 -6.65 0.44 -13.29
N SER A 160 -6.52 -0.62 -14.07
CA SER A 160 -5.23 -0.89 -14.69
C SER A 160 -5.10 -0.02 -15.96
N PRO A 161 -4.08 0.86 -16.07
CA PRO A 161 -3.90 1.71 -17.24
C PRO A 161 -3.80 0.90 -18.53
N GLU A 162 -3.22 -0.30 -18.46
CA GLU A 162 -3.08 -1.23 -19.58
C GLU A 162 -4.43 -1.72 -20.12
N GLN A 163 -5.36 -2.13 -19.24
CA GLN A 163 -6.69 -2.56 -19.66
C GLN A 163 -7.48 -1.38 -20.21
N ILE A 164 -7.42 -0.20 -19.58
CA ILE A 164 -8.13 1.00 -20.05
C ILE A 164 -7.63 1.44 -21.42
N GLN A 165 -6.31 1.42 -21.66
CA GLN A 165 -5.75 1.73 -22.98
C GLN A 165 -6.19 0.72 -24.04
N SER A 166 -6.21 -0.58 -23.73
CA SER A 166 -6.62 -1.62 -24.69
C SER A 166 -8.10 -1.50 -25.06
N VAL A 167 -8.98 -1.26 -24.08
CA VAL A 167 -10.42 -1.04 -24.28
C VAL A 167 -10.66 0.22 -25.10
N ARG A 168 -10.01 1.35 -24.76
CA ARG A 168 -10.13 2.60 -25.53
C ARG A 168 -9.57 2.47 -26.95
N ARG A 169 -8.47 1.74 -27.15
CA ARG A 169 -7.94 1.45 -28.51
C ARG A 169 -8.89 0.59 -29.32
N ALA A 170 -9.52 -0.41 -28.70
CA ALA A 170 -10.53 -1.25 -29.35
C ALA A 170 -11.80 -0.44 -29.70
N GLN A 171 -12.24 0.44 -28.80
CA GLN A 171 -13.38 1.34 -29.04
C GLN A 171 -13.08 2.36 -30.14
N LYS A 172 -11.90 3.02 -30.14
CA LYS A 172 -11.48 3.93 -31.22
C LYS A 172 -11.46 3.23 -32.57
N LYS A 173 -10.98 1.98 -32.64
CA LYS A 173 -11.02 1.16 -33.87
C LYS A 173 -12.46 0.87 -34.32
N LYS A 174 -13.38 0.57 -33.40
CA LYS A 174 -14.80 0.36 -33.71
C LYS A 174 -15.48 1.64 -34.21
N ILE A 175 -15.19 2.78 -33.57
CA ILE A 175 -15.71 4.10 -33.97
C ILE A 175 -15.18 4.50 -35.36
N HIS A 176 -13.88 4.29 -35.63
CA HIS A 176 -13.30 4.56 -36.95
C HIS A 176 -13.93 3.68 -38.04
N LYS A 177 -14.10 2.38 -37.78
CA LYS A 177 -14.75 1.44 -38.70
C LYS A 177 -16.23 1.76 -38.94
N SER A 178 -16.92 2.31 -37.93
CA SER A 178 -18.31 2.77 -38.05
C SER A 178 -18.42 4.08 -38.83
N LYS A 179 -17.49 5.03 -38.61
CA LYS A 179 -17.40 6.27 -39.40
C LYS A 179 -17.04 6.00 -40.86
N GLU A 180 -16.11 5.09 -41.13
CA GLU A 180 -15.72 4.69 -42.49
C GLU A 180 -16.89 4.06 -43.26
N LYS A 181 -17.66 3.19 -42.60
CA LYS A 181 -18.91 2.63 -43.16
C LYS A 181 -19.97 3.70 -43.44
N HIS A 182 -20.14 4.67 -42.54
CA HIS A 182 -21.08 5.77 -42.71
C HIS A 182 -20.66 6.69 -43.87
N THR A 183 -19.37 7.03 -43.98
CA THR A 183 -18.83 7.84 -45.09
C THR A 183 -18.97 7.12 -46.43
N LEU A 184 -18.72 5.80 -46.50
CA LEU A 184 -18.93 5.00 -47.72
C LEU A 184 -20.41 4.95 -48.13
N LEU A 185 -21.34 4.83 -47.18
CA LEU A 185 -22.78 4.85 -47.47
C LEU A 185 -23.26 6.23 -47.97
N VAL A 186 -22.71 7.33 -47.43
CA VAL A 186 -23.03 8.69 -47.87
C VAL A 186 -22.46 8.96 -49.27
N CYS A 187 -21.23 8.53 -49.56
CA CYS A 187 -20.63 8.67 -50.90
C CYS A 187 -21.33 7.81 -51.96
N ALA A 188 -21.70 6.57 -51.63
CA ALA A 188 -22.44 5.70 -52.56
C ALA A 188 -23.84 6.26 -52.89
N LYS A 189 -24.43 7.05 -51.98
CA LYS A 189 -25.71 7.72 -52.21
C LYS A 189 -25.57 8.99 -53.07
N ALA A 190 -24.40 9.62 -53.06
CA ALA A 190 -24.07 10.76 -53.92
C ALA A 190 -23.80 10.34 -55.39
N GLU A 191 -23.27 9.13 -55.61
CA GLU A 191 -22.98 8.62 -56.97
C GLU A 191 -24.22 8.15 -57.75
N ASN A 192 -25.36 7.93 -57.09
CA ASN A 192 -26.62 7.55 -57.77
C ASN A 192 -27.41 8.75 -58.33
N HIS A 193 -26.87 9.97 -58.28
CA HIS A 193 -27.51 11.19 -58.81
C HIS A 193 -26.72 11.84 -59.97
N SER A 194 -26.19 11.04 -60.90
CA SER A 194 -25.65 11.55 -62.17
C SER A 194 -26.23 10.83 -63.38
N SER A 195 -27.53 11.03 -63.63
CA SER A 195 -28.27 10.92 -64.90
C SER A 195 -29.77 11.06 -64.54
N THR A 196 -30.61 11.97 -65.02
CA THR A 196 -30.73 12.65 -66.32
C THR A 196 -31.70 13.85 -66.18
N SER A 197 -31.39 14.97 -66.86
CA SER A 197 -32.21 16.11 -67.35
C SER A 197 -33.68 16.36 -66.89
N GLY A 198 -34.00 17.60 -66.46
CA GLY A 198 -35.31 18.24 -66.73
C GLY A 198 -36.03 19.12 -65.67
N ARG A 199 -35.63 20.41 -65.55
CA ARG A 199 -36.41 21.68 -65.33
C ARG A 199 -37.47 21.86 -64.20
N GLN A 200 -37.17 22.85 -63.30
CA GLN A 200 -38.00 23.79 -62.49
C GLN A 200 -38.96 23.19 -61.41
N GLN A 201 -39.12 23.69 -60.16
CA GLN A 201 -39.06 25.05 -59.60
C GLN A 201 -38.99 25.03 -58.04
N ASN A 202 -38.29 26.00 -57.45
CA ASN A 202 -38.33 26.64 -56.10
C ASN A 202 -38.92 25.93 -54.86
N GLY A 203 -38.11 25.87 -53.79
CA GLY A 203 -38.55 25.72 -52.39
C GLY A 203 -37.39 25.44 -51.42
N CYS A 204 -37.20 26.30 -50.42
CA CYS A 204 -36.08 26.33 -49.48
C CYS A 204 -36.40 25.57 -48.17
N LEU A 205 -35.54 24.59 -47.79
CA LEU A 205 -35.24 24.02 -46.44
C LEU A 205 -36.41 23.40 -45.59
N PRO A 206 -36.18 22.43 -44.67
CA PRO A 206 -34.96 22.20 -43.91
C PRO A 206 -34.37 20.78 -43.95
N VAL A 207 -33.08 20.75 -43.62
CA VAL A 207 -32.30 19.60 -43.16
C VAL A 207 -33.02 19.03 -41.93
N GLN A 208 -33.58 17.83 -42.05
CA GLN A 208 -34.04 17.09 -40.89
C GLN A 208 -32.84 16.27 -40.38
N GLU A 209 -32.13 16.87 -39.42
CA GLU A 209 -31.20 16.16 -38.55
C GLU A 209 -31.94 14.97 -37.93
N CYS A 210 -31.67 13.77 -38.44
CA CYS A 210 -31.85 12.57 -37.63
C CYS A 210 -30.62 12.49 -36.73
N GLU A 211 -30.70 13.18 -35.59
CA GLU A 211 -29.89 12.87 -34.41
C GLU A 211 -30.24 11.45 -33.94
N GLU A 212 -29.70 10.44 -34.61
CA GLU A 212 -29.58 9.13 -33.99
C GLU A 212 -28.32 9.19 -33.12
N VAL A 213 -28.51 9.82 -31.94
CA VAL A 213 -27.57 9.74 -30.83
C VAL A 213 -27.45 8.26 -30.50
N VAL A 214 -26.40 7.63 -31.04
CA VAL A 214 -25.98 6.31 -30.60
C VAL A 214 -25.66 6.46 -29.12
N PHE A 215 -26.63 6.12 -28.26
CA PHE A 215 -26.44 5.93 -26.85
C PHE A 215 -25.39 4.83 -26.70
N LEU A 216 -24.12 5.24 -26.69
CA LEU A 216 -23.06 4.51 -26.04
C LEU A 216 -23.56 4.30 -24.61
N HIS A 217 -24.00 3.08 -24.30
CA HIS A 217 -24.16 2.67 -22.91
C HIS A 217 -22.91 3.16 -22.15
N PRO A 218 -23.05 3.93 -21.05
CA PRO A 218 -21.91 4.32 -20.26
C PRO A 218 -21.20 3.03 -19.87
N VAL A 219 -19.94 2.88 -20.28
CA VAL A 219 -19.05 1.94 -19.62
C VAL A 219 -19.16 2.27 -18.13
N PRO A 220 -19.40 1.31 -17.22
CA PRO A 220 -19.48 1.61 -15.78
C PRO A 220 -18.31 2.53 -15.43
N CYS A 221 -18.67 3.68 -14.86
CA CYS A 221 -17.87 4.90 -14.84
C CYS A 221 -16.45 4.59 -14.36
N ALA A 222 -15.50 4.47 -15.29
CA ALA A 222 -14.09 4.43 -14.91
C ALA A 222 -13.81 5.71 -14.11
N PRO A 223 -13.17 5.61 -12.94
CA PRO A 223 -12.97 6.76 -12.09
C PRO A 223 -12.17 7.83 -12.85
N HIS A 224 -12.64 9.07 -12.79
CA HIS A 224 -11.94 10.21 -13.39
C HIS A 224 -10.80 10.69 -12.48
N SER A 225 -10.83 10.32 -11.20
CA SER A 225 -9.82 10.74 -10.23
C SER A 225 -9.43 9.63 -9.26
N LEU A 226 -8.15 9.65 -8.90
CA LEU A 226 -7.51 8.76 -7.95
C LEU A 226 -6.84 9.62 -6.88
N VAL A 227 -7.27 9.46 -5.63
CA VAL A 227 -6.66 10.10 -4.46
C VAL A 227 -5.76 9.07 -3.78
N LEU A 228 -4.48 9.38 -3.66
CA LEU A 228 -3.52 8.60 -2.89
C LEU A 228 -3.43 9.19 -1.49
N ASP A 229 -3.95 8.46 -0.49
CA ASP A 229 -3.85 8.87 0.91
C ASP A 229 -2.49 8.45 1.49
N TRP A 230 -1.64 9.44 1.74
CA TRP A 230 -0.29 9.30 2.29
C TRP A 230 -0.21 9.65 3.77
N SER A 231 -1.34 9.73 4.48
CA SER A 231 -1.38 10.00 5.92
C SER A 231 -0.57 8.99 6.75
N CYS A 232 -0.40 7.75 6.26
CA CYS A 232 0.42 6.70 6.89
C CYS A 232 1.85 6.60 6.35
N VAL A 233 2.23 7.41 5.36
CA VAL A 233 3.57 7.37 4.74
C VAL A 233 4.49 8.28 5.53
N ALA A 234 5.41 7.70 6.31
CA ALA A 234 6.34 8.47 7.13
C ALA A 234 7.57 8.94 6.35
N PHE A 235 8.02 8.17 5.36
CA PHE A 235 9.17 8.48 4.51
C PHE A 235 9.01 7.83 3.13
N ILE A 236 9.78 8.32 2.17
CA ILE A 236 9.88 7.75 0.82
C ILE A 236 11.32 7.71 0.31
N ASP A 237 11.73 6.62 -0.33
CA ASP A 237 13.05 6.55 -0.97
C ASP A 237 13.04 6.92 -2.46
N SER A 238 14.23 7.09 -3.03
CA SER A 238 14.38 7.50 -4.42
C SER A 238 13.82 6.51 -5.44
N VAL A 239 13.75 5.22 -5.12
CA VAL A 239 13.23 4.21 -6.06
C VAL A 239 11.71 4.20 -6.03
N ALA A 240 11.12 4.22 -4.84
CA ALA A 240 9.68 4.33 -4.65
C ALA A 240 9.15 5.64 -5.23
N ALA A 241 9.84 6.78 -5.01
CA ALA A 241 9.45 8.06 -5.59
C ALA A 241 9.41 8.02 -7.13
N LYS A 242 10.42 7.41 -7.77
CA LYS A 242 10.44 7.21 -9.23
C LYS A 242 9.29 6.31 -9.71
N ALA A 243 9.00 5.23 -8.98
CA ALA A 243 7.90 4.33 -9.30
C ALA A 243 6.53 5.05 -9.21
N VAL A 244 6.30 5.83 -8.15
CA VAL A 244 5.09 6.64 -7.99
C VAL A 244 4.94 7.66 -9.12
N LYS A 245 6.01 8.38 -9.47
CA LYS A 245 5.97 9.32 -10.62
C LYS A 245 5.55 8.63 -11.91
N GLN A 246 6.13 7.47 -12.19
CA GLN A 246 5.80 6.69 -13.37
C GLN A 246 4.34 6.27 -13.38
N VAL A 247 3.80 5.86 -12.22
CA VAL A 247 2.37 5.56 -12.08
C VAL A 247 1.49 6.77 -12.29
N ILE A 248 1.79 7.92 -11.69
CA ILE A 248 1.03 9.16 -11.92
C ILE A 248 0.97 9.49 -13.42
N LYS A 249 2.10 9.34 -14.13
CA LYS A 249 2.19 9.54 -15.58
C LYS A 249 1.35 8.54 -16.38
N GLU A 250 1.34 7.26 -15.99
CA GLU A 250 0.53 6.21 -16.63
C GLU A 250 -0.97 6.45 -16.48
N TYR A 251 -1.42 6.84 -15.28
CA TYR A 251 -2.82 7.16 -15.00
C TYR A 251 -3.25 8.46 -15.72
N THR A 252 -2.39 9.48 -15.73
CA THR A 252 -2.63 10.72 -16.48
C THR A 252 -2.76 10.45 -17.99
N ALA A 253 -1.99 9.52 -18.54
CA ALA A 253 -2.09 9.12 -19.96
C ALA A 253 -3.44 8.44 -20.30
N VAL A 254 -4.15 7.91 -19.31
CA VAL A 254 -5.52 7.39 -19.45
C VAL A 254 -6.58 8.34 -18.93
N ASP A 255 -6.27 9.63 -18.80
CA ASP A 255 -7.22 10.67 -18.39
C ASP A 255 -7.81 10.42 -16.99
N VAL A 256 -7.02 9.77 -16.12
CA VAL A 256 -7.33 9.63 -14.69
C VAL A 256 -6.39 10.56 -13.95
N ARG A 257 -6.96 11.57 -13.29
CA ARG A 257 -6.19 12.52 -12.49
C ARG A 257 -5.74 11.84 -11.20
N VAL A 258 -4.44 11.90 -10.89
CA VAL A 258 -3.91 11.42 -9.62
C VAL A 258 -3.56 12.61 -8.74
N VAL A 259 -4.07 12.61 -7.51
CA VAL A 259 -3.75 13.60 -6.47
C VAL A 259 -3.28 12.86 -5.22
N ILE A 260 -2.48 13.53 -4.40
CA ILE A 260 -1.92 12.97 -3.16
C ILE A 260 -2.44 13.81 -2.00
N ALA A 261 -2.92 13.14 -0.96
CA ALA A 261 -3.45 13.75 0.25
C ALA A 261 -2.65 13.32 1.48
N GLY A 262 -2.61 14.17 2.52
CA GLY A 262 -2.11 13.76 3.84
C GLY A 262 -0.58 13.65 3.94
N CYS A 263 0.18 14.34 3.08
CA CYS A 263 1.64 14.36 3.19
C CYS A 263 2.08 15.09 4.47
N SER A 264 2.85 14.41 5.32
CA SER A 264 3.48 15.05 6.48
C SER A 264 4.56 16.06 6.04
N GLY A 265 4.87 17.05 6.88
CA GLY A 265 5.90 18.05 6.58
C GLY A 265 7.27 17.45 6.29
N GLY A 266 7.70 16.45 7.08
CA GLY A 266 8.96 15.74 6.83
C GLY A 266 8.98 14.97 5.51
N LEU A 267 7.84 14.39 5.12
CA LEU A 267 7.72 13.73 3.82
C LEU A 267 7.80 14.73 2.65
N LEU A 268 7.25 15.94 2.81
CA LEU A 268 7.35 16.99 1.80
C LEU A 268 8.82 17.40 1.57
N ASP A 269 9.59 17.58 2.64
CA ASP A 269 11.02 17.90 2.55
C ASP A 269 11.80 16.78 1.80
N GLU A 270 11.48 15.51 2.08
CA GLU A 270 12.06 14.36 1.37
C GLU A 270 11.68 14.37 -0.13
N LEU A 271 10.42 14.65 -0.47
CA LEU A 271 9.97 14.74 -1.85
C LEU A 271 10.68 15.87 -2.62
N GLU A 272 10.93 17.01 -1.99
CA GLU A 272 11.72 18.10 -2.59
C GLU A 272 13.17 17.66 -2.87
N GLN A 273 13.81 17.01 -1.90
CA GLN A 273 15.16 16.46 -2.08
C GLN A 273 15.23 15.42 -3.20
N LEU A 274 14.19 14.60 -3.34
CA LEU A 274 14.06 13.60 -4.41
C LEU A 274 13.62 14.19 -5.77
N GLN A 275 13.49 15.52 -5.86
CA GLN A 275 13.05 16.23 -7.06
C GLN A 275 11.69 15.72 -7.55
N PHE A 276 10.78 15.40 -6.62
CA PHE A 276 9.49 14.80 -6.95
C PHE A 276 8.63 15.74 -7.82
N PHE A 277 8.65 17.02 -7.47
CA PHE A 277 7.78 18.04 -8.05
C PHE A 277 8.17 18.56 -9.44
N THR A 278 9.27 18.06 -10.00
CA THR A 278 9.65 18.36 -11.39
C THR A 278 8.65 17.76 -12.39
N ASP A 279 8.08 16.60 -12.06
CA ASP A 279 7.15 15.87 -12.92
C ASP A 279 5.69 15.98 -12.42
N VAL A 280 5.51 16.19 -11.11
CA VAL A 280 4.20 16.25 -10.46
C VAL A 280 3.99 17.67 -9.92
N PRO A 281 2.97 18.40 -10.38
CA PRO A 281 2.77 19.76 -9.92
C PRO A 281 2.38 19.79 -8.44
N HIS A 282 2.83 20.81 -7.70
CA HIS A 282 2.43 21.02 -6.30
C HIS A 282 0.91 21.14 -6.12
N THR A 283 0.17 21.53 -7.17
CA THR A 283 -1.30 21.59 -7.16
C THR A 283 -1.98 20.23 -7.08
N ALA A 284 -1.22 19.13 -7.20
CA ALA A 284 -1.71 17.78 -6.98
C ALA A 284 -1.59 17.33 -5.51
N LEU A 285 -1.04 18.15 -4.62
CA LEU A 285 -0.93 17.87 -3.19
C LEU A 285 -2.03 18.56 -2.39
N PHE A 286 -2.62 17.82 -1.46
CA PHE A 286 -3.68 18.31 -0.57
C PHE A 286 -3.35 17.99 0.89
N PRO A 287 -3.68 18.89 1.84
CA PRO A 287 -3.47 18.63 3.26
C PRO A 287 -4.29 17.46 3.77
N THR A 288 -5.54 17.33 3.32
CA THR A 288 -6.47 16.27 3.75
C THR A 288 -7.08 15.53 2.56
N VAL A 289 -7.60 14.33 2.80
CA VAL A 289 -8.36 13.55 1.80
C VAL A 289 -9.61 14.31 1.36
N HIS A 290 -10.30 14.97 2.31
CA HIS A 290 -11.50 15.75 2.02
C HIS A 290 -11.22 16.90 1.04
N ASP A 291 -10.14 17.67 1.24
CA ASP A 291 -9.75 18.76 0.33
C ASP A 291 -9.46 18.23 -1.09
N ALA A 292 -8.80 17.07 -1.18
CA ALA A 292 -8.50 16.41 -2.45
C ALA A 292 -9.78 15.99 -3.19
N VAL A 293 -10.74 15.41 -2.46
CA VAL A 293 -12.03 14.97 -3.01
C VAL A 293 -12.84 16.17 -3.50
N LEU A 294 -12.98 17.23 -2.69
CA LEU A 294 -13.67 18.46 -3.10
C LEU A 294 -13.06 19.02 -4.39
N HIS A 295 -11.73 19.11 -4.45
CA HIS A 295 -11.05 19.55 -5.66
C HIS A 295 -11.39 18.65 -6.86
N CYS A 296 -11.34 17.32 -6.71
CA CYS A 296 -11.71 16.38 -7.76
C CYS A 296 -13.17 16.52 -8.24
N GLN A 297 -14.11 16.77 -7.32
CA GLN A 297 -15.53 16.99 -7.63
C GLN A 297 -15.76 18.28 -8.43
N THR A 298 -14.98 19.35 -8.22
CA THR A 298 -15.15 20.59 -9.00
C THR A 298 -14.88 20.42 -10.49
N PHE A 299 -14.01 19.49 -10.88
CA PHE A 299 -13.69 19.22 -12.29
C PHE A 299 -14.71 18.31 -12.97
N HIS A 300 -15.40 17.47 -12.21
CA HIS A 300 -16.43 16.54 -12.67
C HIS A 300 -17.56 16.57 -11.65
N PRO A 301 -18.50 17.53 -11.75
CA PRO A 301 -19.58 17.62 -10.79
C PRO A 301 -20.36 16.30 -10.79
N PRO A 302 -20.79 15.82 -9.61
CA PRO A 302 -21.60 14.61 -9.53
C PRO A 302 -22.84 14.79 -10.41
N LEU A 303 -23.23 13.72 -11.12
CA LEU A 303 -24.50 13.70 -11.83
C LEU A 303 -25.62 13.78 -10.80
N THR A 304 -26.07 15.00 -10.50
CA THR A 304 -27.26 15.23 -9.70
C THR A 304 -28.45 14.75 -10.54
N PHE A 305 -28.94 13.55 -10.25
CA PHE A 305 -30.31 13.20 -10.63
C PHE A 305 -31.20 14.20 -9.89
N GLY A 306 -31.77 15.14 -10.63
CA GLY A 306 -32.62 16.18 -10.05
C GLY A 306 -33.78 15.54 -9.31
N ASP A 307 -33.85 15.77 -8.01
CA ASP A 307 -35.07 15.57 -7.26
C ASP A 307 -36.10 16.59 -7.78
N PRO A 308 -37.28 16.15 -8.25
CA PRO A 308 -38.31 17.04 -8.72
C PRO A 308 -39.12 17.49 -7.49
N GLU A 309 -38.65 18.45 -6.71
CA GLU A 309 -39.54 19.21 -5.80
C GLU A 309 -38.84 20.43 -5.17
N THR A 310 -39.17 21.61 -5.67
CA THR A 310 -39.77 22.71 -4.89
C THR A 310 -39.94 23.94 -5.78
N SER A 311 -41.11 24.02 -6.42
CA SER A 311 -41.69 25.29 -6.87
C SER A 311 -42.89 25.55 -5.97
N VAL A 312 -42.73 26.45 -5.00
CA VAL A 312 -43.82 27.17 -4.32
C VAL A 312 -43.40 28.62 -4.17
#